data_AF-A0A7K3WR47-F1
#
_entry.id   AF-A0A7K3WR47-F1
#
_cell.length_a   1.000
_cell.length_b   1.000
_cell.length_c   1.000
_cell.angle_alpha   90.00
_cell.angle_beta   90.00
_cell.angle_gamma   90.00
#
_symmetry.space_group_name_H-M   'P 1'
#
loop_
_entity.id
_entity.type
_entity.pdbx_description
1 polymer ?
#
loop_
_entity_poly.entity_id
_entity_poly.type
_entity_poly.pdbx_seq_one_letter_code
_entity_poly.pdbx_strand_id
1 'polypeptide(L)'
;MSGNKRRNRLYHVKDSVIETAFDDDIDDMGDFDGTSDNVATDNNYRYDELGQLIYDAQEEINYIDWRNDGKIRAILRAGSSAERDLTFTYDPSGNRLAKKVYSPSGTLLYSNYTDCISVIVQ
;
A
#
# COMPACT_ATOMS: atom_id res chain seq x y z
N MET A 1 14.63 26.99 -14.47
CA MET A 1 14.22 25.82 -13.68
C MET A 1 13.76 24.75 -14.66
N SER A 2 14.65 23.84 -15.06
CA SER A 2 14.30 22.74 -15.97
C SER A 2 14.00 21.51 -15.13
N GLY A 3 12.72 21.28 -14.86
CA GLY A 3 12.26 20.05 -14.21
C GLY A 3 12.52 18.87 -15.14
N ASN A 4 13.61 18.15 -14.91
CA ASN A 4 13.89 16.91 -15.59
C ASN A 4 12.84 15.88 -15.14
N LYS A 5 11.73 15.74 -15.89
CA LYS A 5 10.78 14.65 -15.68
C LYS A 5 11.45 13.35 -16.06
N ARG A 6 12.13 12.73 -15.09
CA ARG A 6 12.80 11.44 -15.29
C ARG A 6 11.77 10.31 -15.41
N ARG A 7 10.66 10.37 -14.66
CA ARG A 7 9.53 9.39 -14.63
C ARG A 7 8.24 10.08 -14.11
N ASN A 8 7.05 9.59 -14.49
CA ASN A 8 5.76 10.06 -13.94
C ASN A 8 5.35 9.21 -12.72
N ARG A 9 6.11 9.33 -11.63
CA ARG A 9 5.85 8.65 -10.35
C ARG A 9 5.85 9.70 -9.23
N LEU A 10 4.86 9.64 -8.34
CA LEU A 10 4.78 10.48 -7.15
C LEU A 10 5.57 9.80 -6.04
N TYR A 11 6.68 10.38 -5.59
CA TYR A 11 7.53 9.77 -4.56
C TYR A 11 7.25 10.28 -3.15
N HIS A 12 6.76 11.52 -3.03
CA HIS A 12 6.69 12.25 -1.77
C HIS A 12 5.72 13.43 -1.90
N VAL A 13 5.04 13.77 -0.82
CA VAL A 13 4.25 15.00 -0.65
C VAL A 13 4.91 15.82 0.45
N LYS A 14 5.20 17.09 0.15
CA LYS A 14 5.71 18.04 1.13
C LYS A 14 4.62 19.05 1.43
N ASP A 15 4.23 19.14 2.68
CA ASP A 15 3.22 20.06 3.17
C ASP A 15 3.81 20.97 4.26
N SER A 16 3.34 22.21 4.31
CA SER A 16 3.72 23.18 5.34
C SER A 16 2.67 23.29 6.45
N VAL A 17 1.52 22.63 6.31
CA VAL A 17 0.48 22.56 7.34
C VAL A 17 0.87 21.51 8.40
N ILE A 18 0.40 21.69 9.63
CA ILE A 18 0.64 20.75 10.74
C ILE A 18 -0.21 19.49 10.49
N GLU A 19 0.37 18.31 10.72
CA GLU A 19 -0.24 16.98 10.48
C GLU A 19 -1.60 16.75 11.19
N THR A 20 -1.91 17.51 12.23
CA THR A 20 -3.18 17.38 12.98
C THR A 20 -4.21 18.45 12.61
N ALA A 21 -3.94 19.24 11.57
CA ALA A 21 -4.88 20.28 11.13
C ALA A 21 -6.12 19.69 10.46
N PHE A 22 -5.96 18.57 9.76
CA PHE A 22 -7.03 17.85 9.06
C PHE A 22 -6.79 16.35 9.23
N ASP A 23 -7.78 15.63 9.74
CA ASP A 23 -7.62 14.19 10.04
C ASP A 23 -7.76 13.30 8.77
N ASP A 24 -8.08 13.89 7.61
CA ASP A 24 -8.47 13.17 6.39
C ASP A 24 -7.71 13.58 5.12
N ASP A 25 -6.65 14.37 5.24
CA ASP A 25 -5.75 14.69 4.14
C ASP A 25 -4.44 13.90 4.20
N ILE A 26 -3.46 14.29 3.36
CA ILE A 26 -2.15 13.66 3.30
C ILE A 26 -1.17 14.60 3.98
N ASP A 27 -0.56 14.16 5.08
CA ASP A 27 0.41 14.97 5.81
C ASP A 27 1.77 15.13 5.12
N ASP A 28 2.57 16.03 5.68
CA ASP A 28 3.98 16.20 5.31
C ASP A 28 4.78 14.91 5.54
N MET A 29 5.58 14.54 4.55
CA MET A 29 6.42 13.33 4.60
C MET A 29 7.88 13.66 4.94
N GLY A 30 8.17 14.89 5.37
CA GLY A 30 9.50 15.38 5.73
C GLY A 30 10.32 15.90 4.54
N ASP A 31 11.58 15.48 4.48
CA ASP A 31 12.50 15.90 3.41
C ASP A 31 12.55 14.89 2.26
N PHE A 32 12.33 15.38 1.05
CA PHE A 32 12.41 14.58 -0.17
C PHE A 32 13.86 14.28 -0.57
N ASP A 33 14.21 13.00 -0.73
CA ASP A 33 15.48 12.60 -1.35
C ASP A 33 15.30 12.40 -2.86
N GLY A 34 15.77 13.37 -3.64
CA GLY A 34 15.71 13.37 -5.10
C GLY A 34 16.93 12.78 -5.81
N THR A 35 17.91 12.21 -5.09
CA THR A 35 19.10 11.62 -5.70
C THR A 35 18.74 10.40 -6.55
N SER A 36 19.50 10.12 -7.61
CA SER A 36 19.20 8.98 -8.50
C SER A 36 19.18 7.64 -7.78
N ASP A 37 19.98 7.54 -6.72
CA ASP A 37 20.27 6.29 -6.05
C ASP A 37 19.21 6.00 -4.98
N ASN A 38 18.66 7.05 -4.37
CA ASN A 38 17.74 6.91 -3.23
C ASN A 38 16.28 7.27 -3.56
N VAL A 39 16.00 7.98 -4.67
CA VAL A 39 14.64 8.49 -4.95
C VAL A 39 13.58 7.38 -4.96
N ALA A 40 13.95 6.16 -5.34
CA ALA A 40 13.05 5.01 -5.39
C ALA A 40 13.03 4.16 -4.09
N THR A 41 13.92 4.41 -3.13
CA THR A 41 14.09 3.58 -1.94
C THR A 41 13.92 4.33 -0.63
N ASP A 42 14.09 5.65 -0.59
CA ASP A 42 14.18 6.39 0.67
C ASP A 42 12.99 7.33 0.90
N ASN A 43 12.12 7.49 -0.11
CA ASN A 43 10.90 8.28 0.00
C ASN A 43 9.68 7.43 0.40
N ASN A 44 8.58 8.11 0.73
CA ASN A 44 7.32 7.53 1.20
C ASN A 44 6.75 6.50 0.21
N TYR A 45 6.57 6.90 -1.06
CA TYR A 45 6.00 6.02 -2.07
C TYR A 45 7.09 5.34 -2.88
N ARG A 46 7.02 4.01 -2.99
CA ARG A 46 7.91 3.23 -3.85
C ARG A 46 7.12 2.36 -4.80
N TYR A 47 7.71 2.10 -5.95
CA TYR A 47 7.06 1.44 -7.05
C TYR A 47 7.93 0.33 -7.61
N ASP A 48 7.30 -0.71 -8.12
CA ASP A 48 7.98 -1.73 -8.91
C ASP A 48 8.45 -1.19 -10.27
N GLU A 49 9.04 -2.07 -11.08
CA GLU A 49 9.52 -1.75 -12.42
C GLU A 49 8.38 -1.35 -13.37
N LEU A 50 7.19 -1.91 -13.19
CA LEU A 50 5.98 -1.62 -13.97
C LEU A 50 5.29 -0.33 -13.55
N GLY A 51 5.69 0.27 -12.42
CA GLY A 51 5.13 1.52 -11.89
C GLY A 51 3.93 1.29 -10.97
N GLN A 52 3.76 0.10 -10.42
CA GLN A 52 2.74 -0.23 -9.44
C GLN A 52 3.26 0.11 -8.04
N LEU A 53 2.43 0.70 -7.18
CA LEU A 53 2.80 1.05 -5.80
C LEU A 53 3.11 -0.23 -5.02
N ILE A 54 4.24 -0.30 -4.34
CA ILE A 54 4.64 -1.45 -3.53
C ILE A 54 4.92 -1.09 -2.07
N TYR A 55 5.04 0.19 -1.74
CA TYR A 55 5.37 0.66 -0.40
C TYR A 55 4.83 2.07 -0.19
N ASP A 56 4.33 2.32 1.01
CA ASP A 56 3.79 3.60 1.48
C ASP A 56 4.06 3.70 3.00
N ALA A 57 4.98 4.56 3.42
CA ALA A 57 5.42 4.60 4.82
C ALA A 57 4.35 5.19 5.75
N GLN A 58 3.70 6.27 5.34
CA GLN A 58 2.67 6.97 6.12
C GLN A 58 1.45 6.07 6.36
N GLU A 59 1.07 5.27 5.36
CA GLU A 59 0.02 4.25 5.48
C GLU A 59 0.53 2.93 6.09
N GLU A 60 1.78 2.88 6.54
CA GLU A 60 2.42 1.71 7.13
C GLU A 60 2.36 0.45 6.21
N ILE A 61 2.36 0.64 4.88
CA ILE A 61 2.40 -0.44 3.89
C ILE A 61 3.85 -0.81 3.62
N ASN A 62 4.23 -2.02 4.04
CA ASN A 62 5.55 -2.56 3.81
C ASN A 62 5.70 -3.23 2.45
N TYR A 63 4.63 -3.86 1.93
CA TYR A 63 4.66 -4.51 0.63
C TYR A 63 3.27 -4.65 0.01
N ILE A 64 3.15 -4.39 -1.30
CA ILE A 64 1.97 -4.77 -2.09
C ILE A 64 2.40 -5.79 -3.13
N ASP A 65 1.73 -6.94 -3.10
CA ASP A 65 1.91 -8.03 -4.04
C ASP A 65 0.86 -7.93 -5.13
N TRP A 66 1.30 -7.71 -6.36
CA TRP A 66 0.44 -7.55 -7.53
C TRP A 66 0.41 -8.80 -8.38
N ARG A 67 -0.75 -9.04 -9.00
CA ARG A 67 -0.90 -10.02 -10.07
C ARG A 67 -0.50 -9.41 -11.41
N ASN A 68 -0.17 -10.25 -12.38
CA ASN A 68 0.16 -9.85 -13.75
C ASN A 68 -0.98 -9.09 -14.46
N ASP A 69 -2.22 -9.25 -14.00
CA ASP A 69 -3.40 -8.54 -14.53
C ASP A 69 -3.70 -7.22 -13.80
N GLY A 70 -2.73 -6.68 -13.05
CA GLY A 70 -2.81 -5.38 -12.38
C GLY A 70 -3.75 -5.35 -11.18
N LYS A 71 -4.06 -6.50 -10.58
CA LYS A 71 -4.89 -6.61 -9.38
C LYS A 71 -4.05 -6.95 -8.16
N ILE A 72 -4.39 -6.41 -7.01
CA ILE A 72 -3.69 -6.68 -5.75
C ILE A 72 -4.00 -8.11 -5.29
N ARG A 73 -2.96 -8.90 -5.04
CA ARG A 73 -3.02 -10.21 -4.39
C ARG A 73 -2.92 -10.10 -2.87
N ALA A 74 -2.00 -9.26 -2.37
CA ALA A 74 -1.82 -9.05 -0.95
C ALA A 74 -1.32 -7.63 -0.63
N ILE A 75 -1.67 -7.15 0.57
CA ILE A 75 -1.09 -5.96 1.19
C ILE A 75 -0.54 -6.42 2.53
N LEU A 76 0.76 -6.25 2.73
CA LEU A 76 1.46 -6.53 3.97
C LEU A 76 1.81 -5.22 4.65
N ARG A 77 1.34 -5.05 5.87
CA ARG A 77 1.63 -3.88 6.70
C ARG A 77 2.97 -4.03 7.40
N ALA A 78 3.51 -2.93 7.89
CA ALA A 78 4.67 -2.95 8.77
C ALA A 78 4.35 -3.76 10.05
N GLY A 79 5.35 -4.45 10.62
CA GLY A 79 5.10 -5.27 11.83
C GLY A 79 4.61 -4.48 13.05
N SER A 80 4.86 -3.17 13.07
CA SER A 80 4.39 -2.22 14.10
C SER A 80 2.99 -1.67 13.83
N SER A 81 2.44 -1.88 12.64
CA SER A 81 1.19 -1.29 12.20
C SER A 81 0.00 -1.78 13.03
N ALA A 82 -0.91 -0.86 13.35
CA ALA A 82 -2.20 -1.21 13.93
C ALA A 82 -3.16 -1.81 12.88
N GLU A 83 -2.95 -1.45 11.61
CA GLU A 83 -3.67 -2.00 10.46
C GLU A 83 -3.35 -3.47 10.20
N ARG A 84 -4.24 -4.12 9.47
CA ARG A 84 -4.20 -5.57 9.22
C ARG A 84 -3.68 -5.92 7.84
N ASP A 85 -3.00 -7.06 7.75
CA ASP A 85 -2.62 -7.66 6.48
C ASP A 85 -3.86 -8.16 5.73
N LEU A 86 -3.84 -7.98 4.42
CA LEU A 86 -4.97 -8.31 3.54
C LEU A 86 -4.51 -9.25 2.43
N THR A 87 -5.32 -10.25 2.13
CA THR A 87 -5.18 -11.02 0.87
C THR A 87 -6.49 -11.07 0.11
N PHE A 88 -6.36 -11.15 -1.22
CA PHE A 88 -7.49 -11.17 -2.14
C PHE A 88 -7.37 -12.37 -3.07
N THR A 89 -8.48 -13.09 -3.24
CA THR A 89 -8.58 -14.17 -4.22
C THR A 89 -9.53 -13.75 -5.33
N TYR A 90 -9.28 -14.27 -6.53
CA TYR A 90 -10.07 -13.95 -7.71
C TYR A 90 -10.35 -15.21 -8.51
N ASP A 91 -11.43 -15.18 -9.29
CA ASP A 91 -11.73 -16.19 -10.28
C ASP A 91 -10.80 -16.05 -11.52
N PRO A 92 -10.84 -16.99 -12.47
CA PRO A 92 -10.06 -16.91 -13.71
C PRO A 92 -10.39 -15.71 -14.59
N SER A 93 -11.59 -15.14 -14.47
CA SER A 93 -12.02 -13.94 -15.20
C SER A 93 -11.56 -12.63 -14.54
N GLY A 94 -10.96 -12.72 -13.35
CA GLY A 94 -10.45 -11.59 -12.58
C GLY A 94 -11.49 -10.96 -11.64
N ASN A 95 -12.64 -11.58 -11.41
CA ASN A 95 -13.60 -11.11 -10.40
C ASN A 95 -13.12 -11.50 -9.00
N ARG A 96 -13.22 -10.59 -8.04
CA ARG A 96 -12.81 -10.86 -6.66
C ARG A 96 -13.76 -11.86 -6.01
N LEU A 97 -13.22 -12.96 -5.48
CA LEU A 97 -13.94 -14.00 -4.77
C LEU A 97 -13.89 -13.83 -3.25
N ALA A 98 -12.77 -13.32 -2.71
CA ALA A 98 -12.65 -13.10 -1.28
C ALA A 98 -11.72 -11.93 -0.92
N LYS A 99 -11.97 -11.37 0.26
CA LYS A 99 -11.02 -10.56 1.04
C LYS A 99 -10.78 -11.28 2.37
N LYS A 100 -9.53 -11.57 2.69
CA LYS A 100 -9.12 -12.17 3.95
C LYS A 100 -8.31 -11.16 4.77
N VAL A 101 -8.54 -11.14 6.08
CA VAL A 101 -7.90 -10.20 7.00
C VAL A 101 -7.13 -10.98 8.04
N TYR A 102 -5.87 -10.62 8.25
CA TYR A 102 -4.95 -11.33 9.14
C TYR A 102 -4.47 -10.41 10.26
N SER A 103 -4.13 -11.00 11.41
CA SER A 103 -3.34 -10.32 12.43
C SER A 103 -1.92 -10.04 11.92
N PRO A 104 -1.18 -9.11 12.55
CA PRO A 104 0.26 -8.91 12.31
C PRO A 104 1.11 -10.18 12.52
N SER A 105 0.62 -11.14 13.31
CA SER A 105 1.25 -12.46 13.50
C SER A 105 0.89 -13.47 12.39
N GLY A 106 0.18 -13.06 11.34
CA GLY A 106 -0.23 -13.92 10.22
C GLY A 106 -1.43 -14.82 10.51
N THR A 107 -2.15 -14.61 11.61
CA THR A 107 -3.35 -15.42 11.95
C THR A 107 -4.55 -14.89 11.18
N LEU A 108 -5.28 -15.77 10.48
CA LEU A 108 -6.52 -15.37 9.81
C LEU A 108 -7.58 -14.98 10.85
N LEU A 109 -8.04 -13.74 10.79
CA LEU A 109 -9.11 -13.23 11.66
C LEU A 109 -10.49 -13.53 11.07
N TYR A 110 -10.71 -13.09 9.83
CA TYR A 110 -11.97 -13.32 9.13
C TYR A 110 -11.79 -13.25 7.61
N SER A 111 -12.77 -13.79 6.89
CA SER A 111 -12.83 -13.77 5.43
C SER A 111 -14.23 -13.34 4.99
N ASN A 112 -14.29 -12.44 4.00
CA ASN A 112 -15.52 -12.06 3.31
C ASN A 112 -15.49 -12.66 1.92
N TYR A 113 -16.47 -13.49 1.58
CA TYR A 113 -16.60 -14.12 0.27
C TYR A 113 -17.75 -13.49 -0.50
N THR A 114 -17.59 -13.38 -1.82
CA THR A 114 -18.62 -12.81 -2.70
C THR A 114 -19.89 -13.69 -2.74
N ASP A 115 -19.76 -15.00 -2.49
CA ASP A 115 -20.85 -15.96 -2.63
C ASP A 115 -21.40 -16.56 -1.32
N CYS A 116 -20.84 -16.25 -0.14
CA CYS A 116 -21.37 -16.74 1.16
C CYS A 116 -20.96 -15.85 2.34
N ILE A 117 -21.84 -15.77 3.34
CA ILE A 117 -21.67 -15.08 4.63
C ILE A 117 -20.45 -15.60 5.40
N SER A 118 -19.72 -14.67 6.02
CA SER A 118 -18.42 -14.83 6.67
C SER A 118 -18.41 -15.90 7.76
N VAL A 119 -17.38 -16.77 7.77
CA VAL A 119 -17.06 -17.64 8.91
C VAL A 119 -16.16 -16.87 9.88
N ILE A 120 -16.63 -16.66 11.11
CA ILE A 120 -15.82 -16.15 12.21
C ILE A 120 -15.09 -17.36 12.82
N VAL A 121 -13.76 -17.36 12.82
CA VAL A 121 -12.99 -18.31 13.60
C VAL A 121 -12.82 -17.69 14.98
N GLN A 122 -13.43 -18.30 16.00
CA GLN A 122 -13.26 -17.92 17.42
C GLN A 122 -11.95 -18.48 17.97
#